data_AF-A0A1F3NWB4-F1
#
_entry.id   AF-A0A1F3NWB4-F1
#
_cell.length_a   1.000
_cell.length_b   1.000
_cell.length_c   1.000
_cell.angle_alpha   90.00
_cell.angle_beta   90.00
_cell.angle_gamma   90.00
#
_symmetry.space_group_name_H-M   'P 1'
#
loop_
_entity.id
_entity.type
_entity.pdbx_description
1 polymer ?
#
loop_
_entity_poly.entity_id
_entity_poly.type
_entity_poly.pdbx_seq_one_letter_code
_entity_poly.pdbx_strand_id
1 'polypeptide(L)'
;MPCNVQAANSGPKTDGKWIIVIDPGHGGRDPGALGSFSKEKNINLAIAQKTGNYLKENLKNATVIFTRNDDSTVDLIERPRIANKINADLFISIHSNWAKSKSVAGAETFVMGHTRDQENLEVAMKENEVILLEEDYSTKYAGFDPKSPESYIMFTLMQNVFLEQSTDLAAKIQHQFNTRVDRKDRGVKQAGFWVLYNTTMPSVLIETGFITNLSEEKYLNSELGQDYLASAIFRACRDYMNEIDSKSEISAIKNTVPATGSESGVMPSGGQLVFMVQVATSSTKRETSSQNFKGLKDIVEIKAQERFKYATGVFSEYPEAVKYRKEIETIYPDAFVIAVKDNKILPLQQALDQKRKK
;
A
#
# COMPACT_ATOMS: atom_id res chain seq x y z
N MET A 1 29.97 -2.18 26.46
CA MET A 1 30.42 -1.49 25.23
C MET A 1 29.31 -1.64 24.20
N PRO A 2 28.70 -0.56 23.69
CA PRO A 2 27.64 -0.71 22.70
C PRO A 2 28.26 -0.99 21.32
N CYS A 3 27.83 -2.09 20.73
CA CYS A 3 28.22 -2.54 19.40
C CYS A 3 27.59 -1.60 18.35
N ASN A 4 28.46 -1.04 17.52
CA ASN A 4 28.13 -0.10 16.45
C ASN A 4 27.55 -0.88 15.28
N VAL A 5 26.23 -0.80 15.04
CA VAL A 5 25.63 -1.36 13.82
C VAL A 5 25.62 -0.27 12.76
N GLN A 6 26.63 -0.31 11.90
CA GLN A 6 26.65 0.42 10.64
C GLN A 6 25.47 -0.03 9.78
N ALA A 7 24.65 0.92 9.34
CA ALA A 7 23.62 0.69 8.35
C ALA A 7 24.27 0.29 7.01
N ALA A 8 24.28 -1.01 6.72
CA ALA A 8 24.55 -1.51 5.37
C ALA A 8 23.35 -1.17 4.49
N ASN A 9 23.45 -0.03 3.79
CA ASN A 9 22.47 0.44 2.84
C ASN A 9 22.90 -0.01 1.43
N SER A 10 22.31 -1.09 0.93
CA SER A 10 22.25 -1.39 -0.50
C SER A 10 21.20 -2.47 -0.75
N GLY A 11 19.92 -2.07 -0.79
CA GLY A 11 18.91 -2.86 -1.48
C GLY A 11 19.26 -2.97 -2.98
N PRO A 12 18.83 -4.03 -3.67
CA PRO A 12 19.13 -4.23 -5.09
C PRO A 12 18.65 -3.02 -5.92
N LYS A 13 19.50 -2.54 -6.83
CA LYS A 13 19.13 -1.54 -7.84
C LYS A 13 18.08 -2.18 -8.76
N THR A 14 16.89 -1.62 -8.80
CA THR A 14 15.80 -2.06 -9.68
C THR A 14 15.74 -1.13 -10.89
N ASP A 15 15.87 -1.69 -12.10
CA ASP A 15 15.88 -0.92 -13.36
C ASP A 15 14.49 -0.35 -13.76
N GLY A 16 13.44 -0.64 -12.98
CA GLY A 16 12.06 -0.18 -13.21
C GLY A 16 11.66 1.03 -12.37
N LYS A 17 10.83 1.91 -12.95
CA LYS A 17 10.21 3.08 -12.28
C LYS A 17 9.23 2.66 -11.17
N TRP A 18 8.60 1.49 -11.32
CA TRP A 18 7.62 0.94 -10.38
C TRP A 18 8.17 -0.34 -9.74
N ILE A 19 8.00 -0.51 -8.43
CA ILE A 19 8.29 -1.74 -7.70
C ILE A 19 6.97 -2.34 -7.21
N ILE A 20 6.60 -3.49 -7.74
CA ILE A 20 5.34 -4.18 -7.40
C ILE A 20 5.69 -5.43 -6.60
N VAL A 21 5.16 -5.51 -5.38
CA VAL A 21 5.25 -6.73 -4.57
C VAL A 21 3.99 -7.56 -4.74
N ILE A 22 4.17 -8.82 -5.12
CA ILE A 22 3.10 -9.82 -5.20
C ILE A 22 3.30 -10.78 -4.04
N ASP A 23 2.26 -10.94 -3.24
CA ASP A 23 2.22 -11.82 -2.08
C ASP A 23 1.25 -12.98 -2.33
N PRO A 24 1.74 -14.18 -2.68
CA PRO A 24 0.87 -15.34 -2.70
C PRO A 24 0.55 -15.77 -1.26
N GLY A 25 -0.74 -15.69 -0.87
CA GLY A 25 -1.22 -16.02 0.47
C GLY A 25 -0.81 -17.42 0.93
N HIS A 26 -0.65 -17.61 2.25
CA HIS A 26 -0.24 -18.88 2.88
C HIS A 26 1.14 -19.39 2.42
N GLY A 27 1.43 -20.69 2.53
CA GLY A 27 2.67 -21.31 2.04
C GLY A 27 3.37 -22.23 3.06
N GLY A 28 4.00 -23.29 2.57
CA GLY A 28 4.70 -24.28 3.38
C GLY A 28 3.76 -24.93 4.41
N ARG A 29 4.00 -24.67 5.71
CA ARG A 29 3.22 -25.23 6.82
C ARG A 29 1.76 -24.81 6.86
N ASP A 30 1.43 -23.67 6.26
CA ASP A 30 0.07 -23.17 6.19
C ASP A 30 -0.56 -23.50 4.83
N PRO A 31 -1.55 -24.41 4.76
CA PRO A 31 -2.24 -24.75 3.52
C PRO A 31 -3.25 -23.69 3.08
N GLY A 32 -3.61 -22.74 3.95
CA GLY A 32 -4.80 -21.90 3.80
C GLY A 32 -6.09 -22.72 3.87
N ALA A 33 -7.15 -22.23 3.24
CA ALA A 33 -8.39 -22.95 3.10
C ALA A 33 -8.22 -24.27 2.31
N LEU A 34 -9.03 -25.26 2.68
CA LEU A 34 -9.06 -26.57 2.02
C LEU A 34 -10.30 -26.67 1.14
N GLY A 35 -10.08 -26.97 -0.14
CA GLY A 35 -11.12 -27.35 -1.07
C GLY A 35 -11.45 -28.84 -1.00
N SER A 36 -12.25 -29.31 -1.94
CA SER A 36 -12.58 -30.73 -2.08
C SER A 36 -11.38 -31.57 -2.54
N PHE A 37 -10.48 -30.98 -3.33
CA PHE A 37 -9.29 -31.65 -3.87
C PHE A 37 -8.03 -30.76 -3.91
N SER A 38 -8.13 -29.49 -3.54
CA SER A 38 -7.04 -28.52 -3.63
C SER A 38 -6.78 -27.78 -2.32
N LYS A 39 -5.63 -27.10 -2.27
CA LYS A 39 -5.20 -26.27 -1.14
C LYS A 39 -5.01 -24.84 -1.63
N GLU A 40 -5.46 -23.89 -0.85
CA GLU A 40 -5.42 -22.47 -1.20
C GLU A 40 -4.02 -21.99 -1.59
N LYS A 41 -3.01 -22.35 -0.78
CA LYS A 41 -1.62 -21.93 -1.00
C LYS A 41 -1.07 -22.24 -2.40
N ASN A 42 -1.56 -23.32 -3.03
CA ASN A 42 -1.13 -23.76 -4.35
C ASN A 42 -1.79 -22.93 -5.46
N ILE A 43 -3.09 -22.67 -5.32
CA ILE A 43 -3.86 -21.81 -6.22
C ILE A 43 -3.27 -20.39 -6.19
N ASN A 44 -3.06 -19.85 -4.98
CA ASN A 44 -2.52 -18.52 -4.76
C ASN A 44 -1.14 -18.36 -5.41
N LEU A 45 -0.25 -19.35 -5.23
CA LEU A 45 1.08 -19.35 -5.84
C LEU A 45 1.00 -19.37 -7.38
N ALA A 46 0.17 -20.24 -7.95
CA ALA A 46 0.06 -20.39 -9.40
C ALA A 46 -0.47 -19.11 -10.07
N ILE A 47 -1.52 -18.51 -9.51
CA ILE A 47 -2.07 -17.24 -10.00
C ILE A 47 -1.02 -16.13 -9.85
N ALA A 48 -0.37 -16.01 -8.69
CA ALA A 48 0.64 -15.00 -8.45
C ALA A 48 1.82 -15.08 -9.42
N GLN A 49 2.34 -16.29 -9.68
CA GLN A 49 3.41 -16.52 -10.65
C GLN A 49 3.01 -16.07 -12.05
N LYS A 50 1.81 -16.45 -12.52
CA LYS A 50 1.27 -16.00 -13.80
C LYS A 50 1.09 -14.47 -13.84
N THR A 51 0.58 -13.86 -12.77
CA THR A 51 0.45 -12.40 -12.66
C THR A 51 1.80 -11.71 -12.79
N GLY A 52 2.81 -12.19 -12.05
CA GLY A 52 4.16 -11.63 -12.12
C GLY A 52 4.82 -11.83 -13.48
N ASN A 53 4.57 -12.95 -14.17
CA ASN A 53 5.06 -13.16 -15.54
C ASN A 53 4.42 -12.16 -16.51
N TYR A 54 3.09 -12.00 -16.48
CA TYR A 54 2.42 -10.98 -17.30
C TYR A 54 2.97 -9.57 -17.06
N LEU A 55 3.18 -9.20 -15.79
CA LEU A 55 3.75 -7.89 -15.45
C LEU A 55 5.18 -7.74 -15.98
N LYS A 56 6.06 -8.72 -15.76
CA LYS A 56 7.46 -8.67 -16.22
C LYS A 56 7.59 -8.63 -17.74
N GLU A 57 6.78 -9.40 -18.45
CA GLU A 57 6.84 -9.48 -19.92
C GLU A 57 6.29 -8.22 -20.60
N ASN A 58 5.31 -7.56 -19.97
CA ASN A 58 4.56 -6.48 -20.62
C ASN A 58 4.84 -5.08 -20.07
N LEU A 59 5.40 -4.94 -18.86
CA LEU A 59 5.71 -3.64 -18.24
C LEU A 59 7.22 -3.47 -18.02
N LYS A 60 7.90 -2.92 -19.03
CA LYS A 60 9.35 -2.68 -18.98
C LYS A 60 9.78 -1.68 -17.90
N ASN A 61 8.85 -0.84 -17.43
CA ASN A 61 9.07 0.14 -16.36
C ASN A 61 8.68 -0.38 -14.97
N ALA A 62 8.42 -1.69 -14.81
CA ALA A 62 8.06 -2.30 -13.54
C ALA A 62 9.06 -3.39 -13.13
N THR A 63 9.39 -3.44 -11.85
CA THR A 63 10.11 -4.54 -11.21
C THR A 63 9.13 -5.30 -10.33
N VAL A 64 9.04 -6.62 -10.52
CA VAL A 64 8.14 -7.48 -9.74
C VAL A 64 8.94 -8.30 -8.74
N ILE A 65 8.58 -8.18 -7.46
CA ILE A 65 9.16 -8.91 -6.34
C ILE A 65 8.08 -9.79 -5.71
N PHE A 66 8.43 -11.01 -5.35
CA PHE A 66 7.51 -11.92 -4.66
C PHE A 66 7.87 -12.03 -3.18
N THR A 67 6.88 -12.11 -2.29
CA THR A 67 7.14 -12.49 -0.88
C THR A 67 7.61 -13.94 -0.78
N ARG A 68 7.03 -14.82 -1.61
CA ARG A 68 7.48 -16.18 -1.91
C ARG A 68 7.23 -16.52 -3.38
N ASN A 69 8.12 -17.30 -3.99
CA ASN A 69 7.96 -17.78 -5.38
C ASN A 69 7.98 -19.31 -5.48
N ASP A 70 7.79 -19.99 -4.35
CA ASP A 70 7.72 -21.43 -4.16
C ASP A 70 6.79 -21.73 -2.96
N ASP A 71 6.74 -23.00 -2.53
CA ASP A 71 5.95 -23.44 -1.36
C ASP A 71 6.69 -23.22 -0.02
N SER A 72 7.48 -22.14 0.09
CA SER A 72 8.07 -21.71 1.35
C SER A 72 7.03 -21.08 2.28
N THR A 73 7.31 -21.12 3.59
CA THR A 73 6.52 -20.35 4.56
C THR A 73 7.11 -18.95 4.73
N VAL A 74 6.24 -17.95 4.70
CA VAL A 74 6.53 -16.56 5.06
C VAL A 74 5.54 -16.13 6.12
N ASP A 75 6.08 -15.77 7.30
CA ASP A 75 5.30 -15.26 8.44
C ASP A 75 4.53 -14.00 8.05
N LEU A 76 3.35 -13.80 8.62
CA LEU A 76 2.40 -12.77 8.18
C LEU A 76 2.98 -11.35 8.37
N ILE A 77 3.83 -11.15 9.40
CA ILE A 77 4.48 -9.87 9.69
C ILE A 77 5.61 -9.54 8.71
N GLU A 78 6.24 -10.56 8.12
CA GLU A 78 7.38 -10.38 7.21
C GLU A 78 6.93 -9.98 5.80
N ARG A 79 5.72 -10.38 5.38
CA ARG A 79 5.14 -10.04 4.06
C ARG A 79 5.11 -8.53 3.77
N PRO A 80 4.47 -7.67 4.60
CA PRO A 80 4.53 -6.22 4.41
C PRO A 80 5.93 -5.66 4.65
N ARG A 81 6.74 -6.28 5.53
CA ARG A 81 8.11 -5.83 5.81
C ARG A 81 9.01 -5.93 4.58
N ILE A 82 8.88 -7.00 3.79
CA ILE A 82 9.58 -7.15 2.50
C ILE A 82 9.28 -5.95 1.60
N ALA A 83 8.01 -5.59 1.46
CA ALA A 83 7.57 -4.47 0.62
C ALA A 83 8.07 -3.12 1.13
N ASN A 84 7.97 -2.87 2.43
CA ASN A 84 8.45 -1.63 3.03
C ASN A 84 9.96 -1.48 2.89
N LYS A 85 10.74 -2.55 3.10
CA LYS A 85 12.21 -2.52 3.05
C LYS A 85 12.73 -2.09 1.68
N ILE A 86 12.02 -2.42 0.62
CA ILE A 86 12.38 -2.07 -0.76
C ILE A 86 11.65 -0.82 -1.27
N ASN A 87 10.86 -0.15 -0.41
CA ASN A 87 9.99 0.97 -0.77
C ASN A 87 9.11 0.64 -1.99
N ALA A 88 8.41 -0.51 -1.94
CA ALA A 88 7.52 -0.90 -3.04
C ALA A 88 6.45 0.17 -3.31
N ASP A 89 6.09 0.35 -4.57
CA ASP A 89 5.04 1.28 -5.00
C ASP A 89 3.65 0.66 -4.93
N LEU A 90 3.55 -0.67 -4.99
CA LEU A 90 2.31 -1.44 -4.89
C LEU A 90 2.53 -2.74 -4.11
N PHE A 91 1.54 -3.12 -3.31
CA PHE A 91 1.48 -4.42 -2.65
C PHE A 91 0.19 -5.16 -2.99
N ILE A 92 0.28 -6.37 -3.52
CA ILE A 92 -0.86 -7.16 -3.99
C ILE A 92 -0.79 -8.53 -3.33
N SER A 93 -1.67 -8.80 -2.37
CA SER A 93 -1.84 -10.12 -1.78
C SER A 93 -2.93 -10.89 -2.53
N ILE A 94 -2.66 -12.14 -2.90
CA ILE A 94 -3.54 -12.99 -3.72
C ILE A 94 -3.97 -14.20 -2.90
N HIS A 95 -5.28 -14.34 -2.73
CA HIS A 95 -5.98 -15.34 -1.93
C HIS A 95 -7.11 -16.01 -2.71
N SER A 96 -7.59 -17.15 -2.17
CA SER A 96 -8.72 -17.90 -2.69
C SER A 96 -9.67 -18.26 -1.55
N ASN A 97 -10.60 -17.35 -1.32
CA ASN A 97 -11.58 -17.29 -0.24
C ASN A 97 -12.23 -18.61 0.17
N TRP A 98 -12.76 -18.59 1.39
CA TRP A 98 -13.56 -19.66 1.97
C TRP A 98 -14.91 -19.11 2.45
N ALA A 99 -15.97 -19.90 2.31
CA ALA A 99 -17.27 -19.60 2.90
C ALA A 99 -17.92 -20.85 3.47
N LYS A 100 -18.69 -20.67 4.55
CA LYS A 100 -19.52 -21.73 5.18
C LYS A 100 -20.46 -22.39 4.17
N SER A 101 -21.10 -21.59 3.32
CA SER A 101 -21.96 -22.09 2.25
C SER A 101 -21.16 -22.35 0.98
N LYS A 102 -21.26 -23.57 0.45
CA LYS A 102 -20.64 -23.98 -0.83
C LYS A 102 -21.29 -23.36 -2.07
N SER A 103 -22.39 -22.63 -1.92
CA SER A 103 -23.04 -21.90 -3.02
C SER A 103 -22.46 -20.50 -3.25
N VAL A 104 -21.66 -19.99 -2.32
CA VAL A 104 -21.01 -18.68 -2.46
C VAL A 104 -19.99 -18.76 -3.60
N ALA A 105 -19.96 -17.73 -4.42
CA ALA A 105 -19.14 -17.65 -5.62
C ALA A 105 -18.85 -16.18 -5.94
N GLY A 106 -17.82 -15.94 -6.75
CA GLY A 106 -17.39 -14.62 -7.21
C GLY A 106 -16.06 -14.18 -6.63
N ALA A 107 -15.58 -13.04 -7.10
CA ALA A 107 -14.34 -12.43 -6.64
C ALA A 107 -14.63 -11.16 -5.83
N GLU A 108 -13.78 -10.87 -4.85
CA GLU A 108 -13.81 -9.64 -4.05
C GLU A 108 -12.39 -9.10 -3.85
N THR A 109 -12.27 -7.79 -3.63
CA THR A 109 -10.96 -7.18 -3.34
C THR A 109 -11.08 -6.33 -2.10
N PHE A 110 -10.21 -6.59 -1.13
CA PHE A 110 -10.16 -5.89 0.12
C PHE A 110 -9.05 -4.83 0.13
N VAL A 111 -9.35 -3.72 0.80
CA VAL A 111 -8.36 -2.73 1.24
C VAL A 111 -8.38 -2.64 2.75
N MET A 112 -7.31 -2.11 3.33
CA MET A 112 -7.21 -1.93 4.77
C MET A 112 -8.27 -0.94 5.27
N GLY A 113 -9.08 -1.33 6.24
CA GLY A 113 -10.04 -0.41 6.85
C GLY A 113 -11.00 -1.05 7.85
N HIS A 114 -11.99 -0.27 8.27
CA HIS A 114 -13.01 -0.71 9.22
C HIS A 114 -14.15 -1.44 8.50
N THR A 115 -14.68 -2.48 9.13
CA THR A 115 -15.84 -3.20 8.64
C THR A 115 -16.89 -3.35 9.73
N ARG A 116 -18.15 -3.11 9.36
CA ARG A 116 -19.33 -3.45 10.17
C ARG A 116 -20.05 -4.68 9.64
N ASP A 117 -19.56 -5.21 8.52
CA ASP A 117 -20.09 -6.38 7.87
C ASP A 117 -19.44 -7.63 8.49
N GLN A 118 -20.29 -8.53 8.99
CA GLN A 118 -19.84 -9.72 9.71
C GLN A 118 -19.10 -10.70 8.78
N GLU A 119 -19.48 -10.79 7.50
CA GLU A 119 -18.81 -11.69 6.55
C GLU A 119 -17.38 -11.20 6.28
N ASN A 120 -17.21 -9.89 6.07
CA ASN A 120 -15.90 -9.28 5.86
C ASN A 120 -14.98 -9.42 7.09
N LEU A 121 -15.55 -9.32 8.29
CA LEU A 121 -14.81 -9.57 9.53
C LEU A 121 -14.41 -11.04 9.64
N GLU A 122 -15.30 -11.98 9.33
CA GLU A 122 -15.01 -13.42 9.35
C GLU A 122 -13.87 -13.78 8.38
N VAL A 123 -13.84 -13.18 7.18
CA VAL A 123 -12.73 -13.35 6.24
C VAL A 123 -11.43 -12.82 6.83
N ALA A 124 -11.41 -11.60 7.37
CA ALA A 124 -10.20 -11.04 7.99
C ALA A 124 -9.73 -11.80 9.24
N MET A 125 -10.66 -12.37 10.02
CA MET A 125 -10.36 -13.32 11.09
C MET A 125 -9.69 -14.56 10.54
N LYS A 126 -10.27 -15.15 9.48
CA LYS A 126 -9.74 -16.37 8.90
C LYS A 126 -8.34 -16.20 8.33
N GLU A 127 -8.09 -15.10 7.62
CA GLU A 127 -6.79 -14.81 7.03
C GLU A 127 -5.73 -14.47 8.09
N ASN A 128 -6.10 -13.83 9.19
CA ASN A 128 -5.16 -13.53 10.27
C ASN A 128 -4.94 -14.72 11.22
N GLU A 129 -5.78 -15.77 11.22
CA GLU A 129 -5.60 -16.97 12.06
C GLU A 129 -4.26 -17.68 11.82
N VAL A 130 -3.64 -17.50 10.64
CA VAL A 130 -2.32 -18.05 10.29
C VAL A 130 -1.24 -17.72 11.32
N ILE A 131 -1.34 -16.57 12.02
CA ILE A 131 -0.33 -16.19 13.00
C ILE A 131 -0.19 -17.22 14.13
N LEU A 132 -1.26 -17.99 14.41
CA LEU A 132 -1.25 -19.04 15.42
C LEU A 132 -0.34 -20.24 15.04
N LEU A 133 0.12 -20.30 13.79
CA LEU A 133 1.08 -21.28 13.29
C LEU A 133 2.54 -20.79 13.41
N GLU A 134 2.79 -19.59 13.95
CA GLU A 134 4.12 -19.04 14.16
C GLU A 134 4.60 -19.31 15.60
N GLU A 135 5.84 -19.79 15.77
CA GLU A 135 6.38 -20.19 17.09
C GLU A 135 6.32 -19.06 18.13
N ASP A 136 6.57 -17.82 17.70
CA ASP A 136 6.67 -16.64 18.57
C ASP A 136 5.44 -15.71 18.49
N TYR A 137 4.27 -16.21 18.07
CA TYR A 137 3.10 -15.36 17.79
C TYR A 137 2.73 -14.43 18.98
N SER A 138 2.82 -14.95 20.21
CA SER A 138 2.46 -14.23 21.43
C SER A 138 3.31 -12.97 21.66
N THR A 139 4.54 -12.95 21.14
CA THR A 139 5.44 -11.80 21.23
C THR A 139 5.38 -10.93 19.97
N LYS A 140 5.36 -11.54 18.78
CA LYS A 140 5.29 -10.82 17.49
C LYS A 140 4.01 -10.00 17.32
N TYR A 141 2.89 -10.51 17.81
CA TYR A 141 1.55 -9.90 17.69
C TYR A 141 0.96 -9.57 19.06
N ALA A 142 1.81 -9.18 20.01
CA ALA A 142 1.40 -8.94 21.39
C ALA A 142 0.15 -8.04 21.47
N GLY A 143 -0.90 -8.53 22.15
CA GLY A 143 -2.16 -7.83 22.32
C GLY A 143 -3.18 -8.00 21.19
N PHE A 144 -2.88 -8.82 20.18
CA PHE A 144 -3.81 -9.17 19.11
C PHE A 144 -4.21 -10.65 19.19
N ASP A 145 -5.51 -10.90 19.28
CA ASP A 145 -6.11 -12.23 19.15
C ASP A 145 -6.92 -12.30 17.83
N PRO A 146 -6.50 -13.10 16.84
CA PRO A 146 -7.19 -13.23 15.54
C PRO A 146 -8.60 -13.80 15.67
N LYS A 147 -8.94 -14.40 16.82
CA LYS A 147 -10.26 -14.99 17.10
C LYS A 147 -11.18 -14.07 17.90
N SER A 148 -10.68 -12.91 18.34
CA SER A 148 -11.46 -11.91 19.07
C SER A 148 -11.79 -10.71 18.17
N PRO A 149 -13.08 -10.46 17.87
CA PRO A 149 -13.51 -9.26 17.16
C PRO A 149 -12.98 -7.95 17.78
N GLU A 150 -12.81 -7.91 19.10
CA GLU A 150 -12.31 -6.74 19.83
C GLU A 150 -10.88 -6.37 19.42
N SER A 151 -10.04 -7.37 19.10
CA SER A 151 -8.66 -7.13 18.63
C SER A 151 -8.60 -6.37 17.31
N TYR A 152 -9.67 -6.41 16.50
CA TYR A 152 -9.76 -5.72 15.20
C TYR A 152 -10.09 -4.22 15.35
N ILE A 153 -10.49 -3.76 16.55
CA ILE A 153 -10.69 -2.34 16.82
C ILE A 153 -9.38 -1.56 16.60
N MET A 154 -8.23 -2.17 16.89
CA MET A 154 -6.90 -1.58 16.68
C MET A 154 -6.72 -1.06 15.24
N PHE A 155 -7.22 -1.80 14.25
CA PHE A 155 -7.13 -1.44 12.85
C PHE A 155 -7.98 -0.23 12.46
N THR A 156 -9.07 0.02 13.20
CA THR A 156 -9.98 1.14 12.96
C THR A 156 -9.38 2.47 13.40
N LEU A 157 -8.46 2.45 14.37
CA LEU A 157 -7.81 3.65 14.90
C LEU A 157 -6.68 4.17 14.01
N MET A 158 -6.34 3.42 12.96
CA MET A 158 -5.16 3.67 12.14
C MET A 158 -5.55 4.37 10.84
N GLN A 159 -4.90 5.50 10.58
CA GLN A 159 -5.11 6.24 9.34
C GLN A 159 -4.29 5.60 8.22
N ASN A 160 -4.97 5.11 7.18
CA ASN A 160 -4.32 4.66 5.96
C ASN A 160 -4.26 5.80 4.94
N VAL A 161 -3.08 6.41 4.77
CA VAL A 161 -2.84 7.49 3.80
C VAL A 161 -2.96 7.05 2.34
N PHE A 162 -2.94 5.74 2.08
CA PHE A 162 -3.07 5.15 0.75
C PHE A 162 -4.45 4.52 0.51
N LEU A 163 -5.45 4.81 1.34
CA LEU A 163 -6.77 4.20 1.22
C LEU A 163 -7.43 4.49 -0.14
N GLU A 164 -7.36 5.73 -0.61
CA GLU A 164 -7.97 6.13 -1.89
C GLU A 164 -7.28 5.40 -3.07
N GLN A 165 -5.95 5.40 -3.09
CA GLN A 165 -5.15 4.70 -4.09
C GLN A 165 -5.40 3.19 -4.09
N SER A 166 -5.48 2.59 -2.90
CA SER A 166 -5.78 1.17 -2.74
C SER A 166 -7.18 0.84 -3.24
N THR A 167 -8.15 1.73 -2.97
CA THR A 167 -9.55 1.59 -3.41
C THR A 167 -9.66 1.70 -4.92
N ASP A 168 -8.95 2.63 -5.55
CA ASP A 168 -8.90 2.75 -7.02
C ASP A 168 -8.29 1.51 -7.67
N LEU A 169 -7.14 1.02 -7.18
CA LEU A 169 -6.54 -0.22 -7.67
C LEU A 169 -7.51 -1.41 -7.50
N ALA A 170 -8.13 -1.54 -6.32
CA ALA A 170 -9.10 -2.60 -6.03
C ALA A 170 -10.31 -2.54 -6.97
N ALA A 171 -10.82 -1.35 -7.27
CA ALA A 171 -11.94 -1.15 -8.18
C ALA A 171 -11.59 -1.55 -9.61
N LYS A 172 -10.38 -1.22 -10.08
CA LYS A 172 -9.90 -1.65 -11.40
C LYS A 172 -9.76 -3.17 -11.48
N ILE A 173 -9.29 -3.83 -10.42
CA ILE A 173 -9.20 -5.30 -10.34
C ILE A 173 -10.59 -5.91 -10.44
N GLN A 174 -11.55 -5.46 -9.63
CA GLN A 174 -12.93 -5.96 -9.66
C GLN A 174 -13.59 -5.76 -11.03
N HIS A 175 -13.39 -4.59 -11.64
CA HIS A 175 -13.88 -4.31 -12.98
C HIS A 175 -13.33 -5.30 -14.01
N GLN A 176 -12.03 -5.63 -13.97
CA GLN A 176 -11.42 -6.60 -14.88
C GLN A 176 -11.94 -8.02 -14.64
N PHE A 177 -12.15 -8.42 -13.38
CA PHE A 177 -12.73 -9.73 -13.05
C PHE A 177 -14.16 -9.88 -13.55
N ASN A 178 -14.99 -8.86 -13.35
CA ASN A 178 -16.37 -8.85 -13.80
C ASN A 178 -16.46 -8.85 -15.35
N THR A 179 -15.78 -7.89 -16.00
CA THR A 179 -16.01 -7.63 -17.43
C THR A 179 -15.21 -8.50 -18.40
N ARG A 180 -14.06 -9.07 -17.97
CA ARG A 180 -13.17 -9.85 -18.84
C ARG A 180 -13.03 -11.31 -18.44
N VAL A 181 -13.28 -11.62 -17.18
CA VAL A 181 -13.11 -12.98 -16.63
C VAL A 181 -14.45 -13.62 -16.28
N ASP A 182 -15.54 -12.86 -16.35
CA ASP A 182 -16.91 -13.31 -16.05
C ASP A 182 -17.05 -13.87 -14.62
N ARG A 183 -16.34 -13.24 -13.67
CA ARG A 183 -16.49 -13.56 -12.25
C ARG A 183 -17.64 -12.74 -11.69
N LYS A 184 -18.45 -13.35 -10.82
CA LYS A 184 -19.46 -12.62 -10.06
C LYS A 184 -18.77 -11.54 -9.21
N ASP A 185 -19.15 -10.29 -9.44
CA ASP A 185 -18.64 -9.13 -8.73
C ASP A 185 -19.19 -9.08 -7.31
N ARG A 186 -18.29 -9.09 -6.31
CA ARG A 186 -18.62 -8.94 -4.90
C ARG A 186 -18.09 -7.63 -4.31
N GLY A 187 -17.55 -6.77 -5.17
CA GLY A 187 -17.17 -5.41 -4.88
C GLY A 187 -15.82 -5.24 -4.17
N VAL A 188 -15.51 -3.96 -3.93
CA VAL A 188 -14.38 -3.52 -3.11
C VAL A 188 -14.85 -3.41 -1.66
N LYS A 189 -14.10 -4.00 -0.75
CA LYS A 189 -14.45 -4.13 0.66
C LYS A 189 -13.33 -3.61 1.56
N GLN A 190 -13.68 -3.30 2.80
CA GLN A 190 -12.70 -2.95 3.83
C GLN A 190 -12.78 -3.97 4.95
N ALA A 191 -11.62 -4.38 5.47
CA ALA A 191 -11.50 -5.10 6.74
C ALA A 191 -10.05 -5.00 7.27
N GLY A 192 -9.85 -5.46 8.51
CA GLY A 192 -8.58 -5.41 9.21
C GLY A 192 -7.68 -6.61 8.93
N PHE A 193 -6.92 -6.57 7.83
CA PHE A 193 -5.95 -7.61 7.50
C PHE A 193 -4.55 -7.22 7.98
N TRP A 194 -3.89 -8.09 8.75
CA TRP A 194 -2.52 -7.82 9.22
C TRP A 194 -1.54 -7.60 8.06
N VAL A 195 -1.71 -8.34 6.97
CA VAL A 195 -0.85 -8.22 5.78
C VAL A 195 -0.96 -6.83 5.12
N LEU A 196 -2.10 -6.16 5.22
CA LEU A 196 -2.33 -4.81 4.69
C LEU A 196 -2.11 -3.71 5.74
N TYR A 197 -2.06 -4.08 7.02
CA TYR A 197 -1.99 -3.12 8.12
C TYR A 197 -0.67 -2.35 8.15
N ASN A 198 0.43 -3.05 7.88
CA ASN A 198 1.78 -2.50 8.03
C ASN A 198 2.42 -2.18 6.68
N THR A 199 1.66 -1.98 5.61
CA THR A 199 2.18 -1.55 4.30
C THR A 199 2.35 -0.03 4.27
N THR A 200 3.40 0.45 3.61
CA THR A 200 3.68 1.90 3.42
C THR A 200 3.45 2.36 1.99
N MET A 201 2.55 1.69 1.27
CA MET A 201 2.19 1.92 -0.13
C MET A 201 0.74 1.47 -0.38
N PRO A 202 0.11 1.83 -1.52
CA PRO A 202 -1.19 1.26 -1.89
C PRO A 202 -1.15 -0.26 -1.89
N SER A 203 -2.12 -0.86 -1.19
CA SER A 203 -2.12 -2.30 -0.93
C SER A 203 -3.51 -2.90 -0.98
N VAL A 204 -3.63 -4.05 -1.63
CA VAL A 204 -4.89 -4.80 -1.79
C VAL A 204 -4.71 -6.27 -1.41
N LEU A 205 -5.77 -6.88 -0.90
CA LEU A 205 -5.90 -8.34 -0.80
C LEU A 205 -7.01 -8.78 -1.75
N ILE A 206 -6.69 -9.69 -2.66
CA ILE A 206 -7.58 -10.15 -3.71
C ILE A 206 -8.09 -11.53 -3.35
N GLU A 207 -9.39 -11.69 -3.31
CA GLU A 207 -10.06 -12.98 -3.26
C GLU A 207 -10.53 -13.37 -4.65
N THR A 208 -9.82 -14.31 -5.28
CA THR A 208 -10.03 -14.67 -6.69
C THR A 208 -11.29 -15.52 -6.93
N GLY A 209 -11.78 -16.17 -5.88
CA GLY A 209 -12.94 -17.07 -5.87
C GLY A 209 -13.04 -17.84 -4.55
N PHE A 210 -14.10 -18.63 -4.39
CA PHE A 210 -14.35 -19.42 -3.19
C PHE A 210 -13.94 -20.88 -3.39
N ILE A 211 -12.83 -21.30 -2.76
CA ILE A 211 -12.32 -22.68 -2.86
C ILE A 211 -13.31 -23.73 -2.35
N THR A 212 -14.26 -23.33 -1.48
CA THR A 212 -15.31 -24.22 -0.97
C THR A 212 -16.41 -24.54 -1.98
N ASN A 213 -16.53 -23.75 -3.04
CA ASN A 213 -17.46 -23.99 -4.12
C ASN A 213 -16.80 -24.84 -5.19
N LEU A 214 -17.33 -26.05 -5.44
CA LEU A 214 -16.69 -27.02 -6.34
C LEU A 214 -16.50 -26.52 -7.78
N SER A 215 -17.41 -25.69 -8.29
CA SER A 215 -17.27 -25.12 -9.63
C SER A 215 -16.17 -24.07 -9.68
N GLU A 216 -16.06 -23.25 -8.63
CA GLU A 216 -14.99 -22.27 -8.50
C GLU A 216 -13.64 -22.96 -8.25
N GLU A 217 -13.60 -23.97 -7.39
CA GLU A 217 -12.40 -24.77 -7.12
C GLU A 217 -11.83 -25.36 -8.42
N LYS A 218 -12.67 -25.93 -9.28
CA LYS A 218 -12.25 -26.43 -10.61
C LYS A 218 -11.70 -25.31 -11.50
N TYR A 219 -12.36 -24.15 -11.50
CA TYR A 219 -11.93 -23.01 -12.29
C TYR A 219 -10.58 -22.43 -11.82
N LEU A 220 -10.44 -22.22 -10.51
CA LEU A 220 -9.23 -21.70 -9.86
C LEU A 220 -8.02 -22.62 -10.01
N ASN A 221 -8.23 -23.93 -10.13
CA ASN A 221 -7.17 -24.91 -10.41
C ASN A 221 -6.92 -25.13 -11.91
N SER A 222 -7.72 -24.54 -12.80
CA SER A 222 -7.53 -24.70 -14.25
C SER A 222 -6.51 -23.70 -14.80
N GLU A 223 -5.67 -24.14 -15.74
CA GLU A 223 -4.70 -23.26 -16.42
C GLU A 223 -5.37 -22.02 -17.01
N LEU A 224 -6.50 -22.22 -17.71
CA LEU A 224 -7.26 -21.14 -18.33
C LEU A 224 -7.79 -20.13 -17.30
N GLY A 225 -8.35 -20.62 -16.19
CA GLY A 225 -8.88 -19.76 -15.14
C GLY A 225 -7.78 -18.94 -14.47
N GLN A 226 -6.64 -19.56 -14.18
CA GLN A 226 -5.48 -18.88 -13.61
C GLN A 226 -4.89 -17.85 -14.56
N ASP A 227 -4.77 -18.14 -15.86
CA ASP A 227 -4.30 -17.20 -16.87
C ASP A 227 -5.26 -15.99 -16.99
N TYR A 228 -6.57 -16.23 -16.99
CA TYR A 228 -7.56 -15.16 -17.08
C TYR A 228 -7.53 -14.25 -15.84
N LEU A 229 -7.50 -14.82 -14.63
CA LEU A 229 -7.37 -14.07 -13.38
C LEU A 229 -6.06 -13.28 -13.33
N ALA A 230 -4.94 -13.93 -13.65
CA ALA A 230 -3.64 -13.29 -13.67
C ALA A 230 -3.57 -12.12 -14.67
N SER A 231 -4.12 -12.32 -15.87
CA SER A 231 -4.16 -11.29 -16.91
C SER A 231 -5.06 -10.11 -16.50
N ALA A 232 -6.14 -10.35 -15.74
CA ALA A 232 -7.00 -9.29 -15.21
C ALA A 232 -6.29 -8.44 -14.17
N ILE A 233 -5.56 -9.06 -13.24
CA ILE A 233 -4.74 -8.35 -12.25
C ILE A 233 -3.67 -7.51 -12.97
N PHE A 234 -2.97 -8.09 -13.95
CA PHE A 234 -2.02 -7.36 -14.79
C PHE A 234 -2.63 -6.13 -15.46
N ARG A 235 -3.78 -6.27 -16.15
CA ARG A 235 -4.43 -5.15 -16.83
C ARG A 235 -4.83 -4.06 -15.84
N ALA A 236 -5.38 -4.42 -14.69
CA ALA A 236 -5.73 -3.47 -13.64
C ALA A 236 -4.51 -2.71 -13.11
N CYS A 237 -3.38 -3.40 -12.88
CA CYS A 237 -2.12 -2.78 -12.47
C CYS A 237 -1.60 -1.80 -13.53
N ARG A 238 -1.57 -2.22 -14.79
CA ARG A 238 -1.16 -1.36 -15.91
C ARG A 238 -2.05 -0.10 -15.99
N ASP A 239 -3.36 -0.28 -15.92
CA ASP A 239 -4.31 0.83 -16.04
C ASP A 239 -4.17 1.81 -14.86
N TYR A 240 -3.97 1.29 -13.64
CA TYR A 240 -3.64 2.08 -12.46
C TYR A 240 -2.32 2.86 -12.62
N MET A 241 -1.24 2.17 -12.99
CA MET A 241 0.07 2.77 -13.17
C MET A 241 0.06 3.87 -14.22
N ASN A 242 -0.60 3.63 -15.35
CA ASN A 242 -0.76 4.62 -16.42
C ASN A 242 -1.54 5.85 -15.95
N GLU A 243 -2.57 5.66 -15.14
CA GLU A 243 -3.34 6.77 -14.57
C GLU A 243 -2.48 7.61 -13.60
N ILE A 244 -1.75 6.96 -12.68
CA ILE A 244 -0.86 7.66 -11.75
C ILE A 244 0.30 8.34 -12.46
N ASP A 245 0.90 7.68 -13.46
CA ASP A 245 1.96 8.25 -14.28
C ASP A 245 1.43 9.44 -15.09
N SER A 246 0.25 9.33 -15.70
CA SER A 246 -0.38 10.42 -16.45
C SER A 246 -0.74 11.60 -15.54
N LYS A 247 -1.26 11.36 -14.33
CA LYS A 247 -1.50 12.42 -13.34
C LYS A 247 -0.20 13.11 -12.94
N SER A 248 0.88 12.34 -12.80
CA SER A 248 2.22 12.86 -12.50
C SER A 248 2.80 13.66 -13.66
N GLU A 249 2.59 13.22 -14.90
CA GLU A 249 3.05 13.86 -16.14
C GLU A 249 2.24 15.10 -16.51
N ILE A 250 0.91 15.10 -16.35
CA ILE A 250 0.07 16.30 -16.53
C ILE A 250 0.44 17.35 -15.47
N SER A 251 0.75 16.91 -14.24
CA SER A 251 1.32 17.77 -13.19
C SER A 251 2.76 18.20 -13.50
N ALA A 252 3.43 17.60 -14.49
CA ALA A 252 4.74 18.03 -14.99
C ALA A 252 4.63 18.97 -16.22
N ILE A 253 3.73 18.67 -17.18
CA ILE A 253 3.50 19.43 -18.43
C ILE A 253 2.78 20.76 -18.16
N LYS A 254 1.86 20.83 -17.18
CA LYS A 254 1.28 22.11 -16.75
C LYS A 254 2.31 23.09 -16.16
N ASN A 255 3.55 22.64 -15.89
CA ASN A 255 4.63 23.44 -15.33
C ASN A 255 5.69 23.88 -16.37
N THR A 256 5.44 23.76 -17.69
CA THR A 256 6.41 24.13 -18.75
C THR A 256 5.99 25.33 -19.62
N VAL A 257 5.38 26.37 -19.03
CA VAL A 257 5.25 27.70 -19.67
C VAL A 257 6.32 28.63 -19.09
N PRO A 258 7.11 29.38 -19.90
CA PRO A 258 8.14 30.25 -19.36
C PRO A 258 7.56 31.60 -18.95
N ALA A 259 7.88 32.08 -17.73
CA ALA A 259 8.38 33.45 -17.46
C ALA A 259 8.31 33.85 -15.97
N THR A 260 9.49 34.24 -15.45
CA THR A 260 9.77 35.37 -14.54
C THR A 260 9.12 35.48 -13.15
N GLY A 261 9.98 35.56 -12.12
CA GLY A 261 9.71 36.33 -10.90
C GLY A 261 9.83 35.55 -9.59
N SER A 262 10.90 35.82 -8.85
CA SER A 262 11.28 35.26 -7.54
C SER A 262 10.39 35.66 -6.37
N GLU A 263 10.19 34.75 -5.41
CA GLU A 263 10.30 34.96 -3.94
C GLU A 263 10.22 33.56 -3.27
N SER A 264 11.21 33.20 -2.45
CA SER A 264 11.36 31.85 -1.84
C SER A 264 11.22 31.93 -0.31
N GLY A 265 10.46 31.01 0.29
CA GLY A 265 10.34 30.88 1.73
C GLY A 265 11.66 30.42 2.36
N VAL A 266 12.11 31.12 3.42
CA VAL A 266 13.36 30.79 4.13
C VAL A 266 13.05 29.85 5.30
N MET A 267 13.75 28.73 5.39
CA MET A 267 13.71 27.83 6.55
C MET A 267 14.12 28.57 7.83
N PRO A 268 13.45 28.35 8.97
CA PRO A 268 13.91 28.85 10.26
C PRO A 268 15.30 28.29 10.57
N SER A 269 16.28 29.17 10.76
CA SER A 269 17.62 28.81 11.23
C SER A 269 17.58 28.52 12.73
N GLY A 270 17.92 27.29 13.14
CA GLY A 270 18.05 26.97 14.57
C GLY A 270 17.86 25.52 15.03
N GLY A 271 17.72 24.55 14.13
CA GLY A 271 17.59 23.12 14.50
C GLY A 271 16.37 22.78 15.38
N GLN A 272 15.42 23.71 15.46
CA GLN A 272 14.16 23.50 16.16
C GLN A 272 13.25 22.62 15.32
N LEU A 273 12.52 21.74 16.02
CA LEU A 273 11.47 20.92 15.43
C LEU A 273 10.28 21.82 15.08
N VAL A 274 9.90 21.84 13.81
CA VAL A 274 8.76 22.59 13.29
C VAL A 274 7.82 21.66 12.52
N PHE A 275 6.56 22.04 12.41
CA PHE A 275 5.57 21.38 11.57
C PHE A 275 5.31 22.23 10.33
N MET A 276 5.26 21.59 9.17
CA MET A 276 4.99 22.24 7.89
C MET A 276 3.94 21.44 7.11
N VAL A 277 3.34 22.02 6.09
CA VAL A 277 2.38 21.32 5.24
C VAL A 277 3.03 21.01 3.90
N GLN A 278 3.32 19.73 3.64
CA GLN A 278 3.88 19.30 2.37
C GLN A 278 2.80 19.35 1.28
N VAL A 279 3.08 20.06 0.20
CA VAL A 279 2.12 20.29 -0.91
C VAL A 279 2.57 19.66 -2.23
N ALA A 280 3.85 19.28 -2.36
CA ALA A 280 4.34 18.60 -3.54
C ALA A 280 5.60 17.77 -3.29
N THR A 281 5.83 16.79 -4.17
CA THR A 281 7.09 16.06 -4.31
C THR A 281 7.44 15.96 -5.80
N SER A 282 8.70 16.18 -6.17
CA SER A 282 9.17 16.14 -7.56
C SER A 282 10.50 15.41 -7.71
N SER A 283 10.71 14.74 -8.84
CA SER A 283 12.00 14.14 -9.22
C SER A 283 12.98 15.17 -9.78
N THR A 284 12.50 16.35 -10.18
CA THR A 284 13.33 17.46 -10.67
C THR A 284 13.16 18.68 -9.76
N LYS A 285 14.21 19.50 -9.67
CA LYS A 285 14.15 20.73 -8.88
C LYS A 285 13.18 21.70 -9.55
N ARG A 286 12.31 22.32 -8.74
CA ARG A 286 11.35 23.35 -9.10
C ARG A 286 11.69 24.61 -8.31
N GLU A 287 11.55 25.77 -8.95
CA GLU A 287 11.71 27.03 -8.25
C GLU A 287 10.54 27.23 -7.27
N THR A 288 10.83 27.70 -6.06
CA THR A 288 9.86 27.90 -4.97
C THR A 288 8.98 29.14 -5.15
N SER A 289 8.81 29.62 -6.39
CA SER A 289 7.99 30.78 -6.72
C SER A 289 6.50 30.48 -6.58
N SER A 290 5.71 31.50 -6.22
CA SER A 290 4.29 31.34 -5.94
C SER A 290 3.44 30.80 -7.10
N GLN A 291 3.87 31.07 -8.34
CA GLN A 291 3.23 30.57 -9.54
C GLN A 291 3.31 29.03 -9.64
N ASN A 292 4.43 28.42 -9.22
CA ASN A 292 4.61 26.96 -9.22
C ASN A 292 3.80 26.25 -8.13
N PHE A 293 3.26 27.02 -7.18
CA PHE A 293 2.55 26.51 -6.01
C PHE A 293 1.18 27.17 -5.81
N LYS A 294 0.45 27.39 -6.91
CA LYS A 294 -0.95 27.85 -6.92
C LYS A 294 -1.20 29.10 -6.06
N GLY A 295 -0.23 30.01 -6.02
CA GLY A 295 -0.30 31.28 -5.29
C GLY A 295 0.30 31.26 -3.88
N LEU A 296 0.76 30.11 -3.37
CA LEU A 296 1.45 30.01 -2.08
C LEU A 296 2.82 30.69 -2.16
N LYS A 297 3.09 31.68 -1.30
CA LYS A 297 4.30 32.51 -1.37
C LYS A 297 5.46 32.04 -0.49
N ASP A 298 5.20 31.12 0.43
CA ASP A 298 6.10 30.71 1.50
C ASP A 298 6.60 29.28 1.33
N ILE A 299 6.87 28.88 0.08
CA ILE A 299 7.30 27.52 -0.23
C ILE A 299 8.76 27.33 0.14
N VAL A 300 9.01 26.21 0.80
CA VAL A 300 10.31 25.74 1.25
C VAL A 300 10.62 24.40 0.60
N GLU A 301 11.79 24.32 -0.03
CA GLU A 301 12.37 23.06 -0.49
C GLU A 301 13.01 22.31 0.70
N ILE A 302 12.54 21.09 0.95
CA ILE A 302 13.12 20.17 1.92
C ILE A 302 13.88 19.09 1.15
N LYS A 303 15.19 18.99 1.41
CA LYS A 303 16.06 18.04 0.72
C LYS A 303 15.76 16.60 1.19
N ALA A 304 15.29 15.76 0.27
CA ALA A 304 15.25 14.31 0.44
C ALA A 304 16.08 13.68 -0.71
N GLN A 305 16.86 12.64 -0.38
CA GLN A 305 17.98 12.09 -1.17
C GLN A 305 17.78 12.12 -2.71
N GLU A 306 16.69 11.55 -3.22
CA GLU A 306 16.42 11.40 -4.67
C GLU A 306 15.22 12.25 -5.16
N ARG A 307 14.55 13.00 -4.27
CA ARG A 307 13.33 13.76 -4.60
C ARG A 307 13.27 15.10 -3.87
N PHE A 308 12.85 16.13 -4.57
CA PHE A 308 12.60 17.45 -4.00
C PHE A 308 11.21 17.48 -3.38
N LYS A 309 11.13 17.79 -2.08
CA LYS A 309 9.87 17.93 -1.36
C LYS A 309 9.61 19.41 -1.10
N TYR A 310 8.38 19.86 -1.26
CA TYR A 310 8.00 21.26 -1.09
C TYR A 310 6.92 21.37 -0.04
N ALA A 311 7.15 22.24 0.93
CA ALA A 311 6.23 22.49 2.03
C ALA A 311 6.01 23.99 2.22
N THR A 312 4.84 24.34 2.73
CA THR A 312 4.39 25.71 3.05
C THR A 312 3.96 25.77 4.51
N GLY A 313 4.01 26.96 5.10
CA GLY A 313 3.71 27.20 6.49
C GLY A 313 4.77 26.61 7.42
N VAL A 314 5.15 27.39 8.43
CA VAL A 314 6.06 26.97 9.49
C VAL A 314 5.33 27.16 10.81
N PHE A 315 5.07 26.06 11.50
CA PHE A 315 4.31 26.04 12.73
C PHE A 315 5.12 25.42 13.86
N SER A 316 4.98 26.00 15.05
CA SER A 316 5.64 25.47 16.25
C SER A 316 4.85 24.30 16.85
N GLU A 317 3.53 24.27 16.63
CA GLU A 317 2.63 23.25 17.16
C GLU A 317 1.87 22.53 16.04
N TYR A 318 1.71 21.21 16.20
CA TYR A 318 1.04 20.36 15.22
C TYR A 318 -0.42 20.79 14.90
N PRO A 319 -1.26 21.16 15.89
CA PRO A 319 -2.63 21.61 15.62
C PRO A 319 -2.72 22.85 14.71
N GLU A 320 -1.73 23.75 14.76
CA GLU A 320 -1.67 24.94 13.91
C GLU A 320 -1.42 24.55 12.45
N ALA A 321 -0.51 23.60 12.21
CA ALA A 321 -0.25 23.05 10.89
C ALA A 321 -1.46 22.30 10.31
N VAL A 322 -2.22 21.58 11.15
CA VAL A 322 -3.46 20.90 10.73
C VAL A 322 -4.54 21.91 10.35
N LYS A 323 -4.68 23.00 11.10
CA LYS A 323 -5.62 24.08 10.77
C LYS A 323 -5.26 24.70 9.42
N TYR A 324 -3.98 25.02 9.20
CA TYR A 324 -3.50 25.56 7.94
C TYR A 324 -3.68 24.58 6.76
N ARG A 325 -3.41 23.28 6.96
CA ARG A 325 -3.66 22.25 5.93
C ARG A 325 -5.12 22.24 5.47
N LYS A 326 -6.09 22.42 6.39
CA LYS A 326 -7.51 22.52 6.04
C LYS A 326 -7.84 23.77 5.23
N GLU A 327 -7.21 24.90 5.52
CA GLU A 327 -7.41 26.14 4.77
C GLU A 327 -6.97 26.00 3.30
N ILE A 328 -5.88 25.27 3.05
CA ILE A 328 -5.34 25.05 1.71
C ILE A 328 -5.88 23.79 1.01
N GLU A 329 -6.72 22.98 1.67
CA GLU A 329 -7.21 21.69 1.16
C GLU A 329 -7.98 21.82 -0.17
N THR A 330 -8.70 22.94 -0.35
CA THR A 330 -9.40 23.24 -1.61
C THR A 330 -8.45 23.42 -2.80
N ILE A 331 -7.20 23.81 -2.54
CA ILE A 331 -6.15 24.08 -3.53
C ILE A 331 -5.19 22.88 -3.62
N TYR A 332 -4.93 22.21 -2.49
CA TYR A 332 -4.05 21.05 -2.33
C TYR A 332 -4.74 19.97 -1.49
N PRO A 333 -5.61 19.13 -2.11
CA PRO A 333 -6.33 18.09 -1.38
C PRO A 333 -5.37 17.05 -0.78
N ASP A 334 -4.27 16.77 -1.48
CA ASP A 334 -3.24 15.79 -1.08
C ASP A 334 -2.21 16.36 -0.08
N ALA A 335 -2.39 17.60 0.38
CA ALA A 335 -1.47 18.20 1.33
C ALA A 335 -1.53 17.49 2.70
N PHE A 336 -0.38 17.29 3.33
CA PHE A 336 -0.31 16.69 4.66
C PHE A 336 0.75 17.33 5.54
N VAL A 337 0.56 17.24 6.86
CA VAL A 337 1.48 17.80 7.84
C VAL A 337 2.71 16.90 7.96
N ILE A 338 3.90 17.51 7.86
CA ILE A 338 5.20 16.89 8.09
C ILE A 338 5.89 17.54 9.28
N ALA A 339 6.71 16.76 9.98
CA ALA A 339 7.62 17.27 10.99
C ALA A 339 9.01 17.46 10.37
N VAL A 340 9.61 18.64 10.56
CA VAL A 340 10.90 19.01 9.97
C VAL A 340 11.85 19.45 11.08
N LYS A 341 13.06 18.90 11.05
CA LYS A 341 14.17 19.32 11.93
C LYS A 341 15.46 19.24 11.13
N ASP A 342 16.32 20.26 11.22
CA ASP A 342 17.61 20.31 10.51
C ASP A 342 17.48 20.05 8.99
N ASN A 343 16.43 20.60 8.37
CA ASN A 343 16.09 20.41 6.96
C ASN A 343 15.85 18.93 6.54
N LYS A 344 15.48 18.08 7.49
CA LYS A 344 15.11 16.68 7.28
C LYS A 344 13.71 16.41 7.82
N ILE A 345 12.96 15.57 7.12
CA ILE A 345 11.65 15.11 7.57
C ILE A 345 11.85 14.01 8.62
N LEU A 346 11.16 14.16 9.75
CA LEU A 346 11.10 13.16 10.81
C LEU A 346 9.77 12.39 10.74
N PRO A 347 9.74 11.11 11.17
CA PRO A 347 8.49 10.42 11.42
C PRO A 347 7.62 11.24 12.39
N LEU A 348 6.38 11.53 12.00
CA LEU A 348 5.50 12.45 12.72
C LEU A 348 5.30 12.03 14.19
N GLN A 349 5.14 10.73 14.44
CA GLN A 349 5.00 10.19 15.80
C GLN A 349 6.23 10.48 16.67
N GLN A 350 7.44 10.30 16.14
CA GLN A 350 8.69 10.61 16.86
C GLN A 350 8.81 12.09 17.19
N ALA A 351 8.30 12.97 16.32
CA ALA A 351 8.28 14.41 16.54
C ALA A 351 7.28 14.83 17.64
N LEU A 352 6.08 14.27 17.62
CA LEU A 352 5.05 14.51 18.65
C LEU A 352 5.51 14.04 20.04
N ASP A 353 6.19 12.89 20.11
CA ASP A 353 6.73 12.37 21.37
C ASP A 353 7.87 13.22 21.94
N GLN A 354 8.69 13.88 21.09
CA GLN A 354 9.73 14.81 21.53
C GLN A 354 9.18 16.10 22.13
N LYS A 355 8.02 16.57 21.65
CA LYS A 355 7.30 17.74 22.19
C LYS A 355 6.61 17.46 23.52
N ARG A 356 6.19 16.22 23.77
CA ARG A 356 5.59 15.78 25.05
C ARG A 356 6.59 15.58 26.19
N LYS A 357 7.88 15.42 25.89
CA LYS A 357 8.97 15.20 26.85
C LYS A 357 9.73 16.46 27.28
N LYS A 358 9.40 17.61 26.67
CA LYS A 358 9.80 18.95 27.12
C LYS A 358 8.61 19.58 27.81
#